data_AF-A0A3S3R335-F1
#
_entry.id   AF-A0A3S3R335-F1
#
_cell.length_a   1.000
_cell.length_b   1.000
_cell.length_c   1.000
_cell.angle_alpha   90.00
_cell.angle_beta   90.00
_cell.angle_gamma   90.00
#
_symmetry.space_group_name_H-M   'P 1'
#
loop_
_entity.id
_entity.type
_entity.pdbx_description
1 polymer ?
#
loop_
_entity_poly.entity_id
_entity_poly.type
_entity_poly.pdbx_seq_one_letter_code
_entity_poly.pdbx_strand_id
1 'polypeptide(L)'
;MALTGIQILKMLPKKNCGECDIPTCLAFAMKVAAGQAEIEACPYVSDEAKATIGEASAPPIRTIKIGAGDAQFTAGGETCQFRHEKRFENQTGLAVLIATDEDAASIDGKIKRANDFVYERVGVMMRNNLVAITDKGGASLADMAKKVMEGAPKQAIILMSDNVENLKAGAEACGDNKPLLYGATGENADAFAGLAQDTGCAIGVKGKNLDDLVETADKLIAAGVKDMVIDTGARTLKGAFEDNVVARRAAVKDKFKALGFPTIAFPCEMCDDLMMEAMIGSVLIAKYAGITVFSDLQGDILFPLLLEQLNIFTDPQRPMVVAEDIYPVTGPDENSPVLITCNFSLTYFIVSGEIEGSKVPSWLLIKDTEGLSVLTAWAAGKFGADLIAMFVNKSGILDKVKHRELIIPGYLATIKGELEEELPDWTITIGPREAGHLPAFLKEWKPAA
;
A
#
# COMPACT_ATOMS: atom_id res chain seq x y z
N MET A 1 -22.52 0.12 17.39
CA MET A 1 -21.58 0.83 18.27
C MET A 1 -20.38 -0.07 18.48
N ALA A 2 -19.16 0.42 18.30
CA ALA A 2 -17.97 -0.33 18.69
C ALA A 2 -18.07 -0.64 20.19
N LEU A 3 -17.80 -1.88 20.59
CA LEU A 3 -17.84 -2.25 21.99
C LEU A 3 -16.70 -1.53 22.73
N THR A 4 -17.04 -0.86 23.83
CA THR A 4 -16.02 -0.30 24.73
C THR A 4 -15.21 -1.44 25.35
N GLY A 5 -13.96 -1.17 25.74
CA GLY A 5 -13.15 -2.18 26.44
C GLY A 5 -13.82 -2.70 27.72
N ILE A 6 -14.69 -1.91 28.35
CA ILE A 6 -15.50 -2.36 29.50
C ILE A 6 -16.57 -3.38 29.07
N GLN A 7 -17.23 -3.17 27.93
CA GLN A 7 -18.22 -4.11 27.40
C GLN A 7 -17.56 -5.42 26.96
N ILE A 8 -16.39 -5.36 26.30
CA ILE A 8 -15.61 -6.54 25.93
C ILE A 8 -15.16 -7.31 27.18
N LEU A 9 -14.65 -6.63 28.21
CA LEU A 9 -14.23 -7.27 29.46
C LEU A 9 -15.35 -8.07 30.14
N LYS A 10 -16.62 -7.63 30.01
CA LYS A 10 -17.76 -8.38 30.57
C LYS A 10 -17.97 -9.73 29.89
N MET A 11 -17.58 -9.86 28.63
CA MET A 11 -17.69 -11.07 27.81
C MET A 11 -16.44 -11.97 27.90
N LEU A 12 -15.34 -11.48 28.48
CA LEU A 12 -14.12 -12.25 28.67
C LEU A 12 -14.19 -13.20 29.89
N PRO A 13 -13.39 -14.28 29.91
CA PRO A 13 -13.31 -15.23 31.03
C PRO A 13 -12.74 -14.66 32.34
N LYS A 14 -12.14 -13.45 32.31
CA LYS A 14 -11.55 -12.76 33.48
C LYS A 14 -10.48 -13.56 34.23
N LYS A 15 -9.78 -14.47 33.55
CA LYS A 15 -8.72 -15.31 34.15
C LYS A 15 -7.43 -14.55 34.44
N ASN A 16 -7.14 -13.48 33.67
CA ASN A 16 -5.84 -12.77 33.70
C ASN A 16 -4.63 -13.72 33.59
N CYS A 17 -4.70 -14.74 32.73
CA CYS A 17 -3.65 -15.76 32.62
C CYS A 17 -2.42 -15.34 31.81
N GLY A 18 -2.51 -14.27 31.01
CA GLY A 18 -1.39 -13.81 30.18
C GLY A 18 -1.11 -14.64 28.92
N GLU A 19 -1.87 -15.70 28.65
CA GLU A 19 -1.68 -16.61 27.50
C GLU A 19 -1.96 -15.96 26.13
N CYS A 20 -2.50 -14.74 26.11
CA CYS A 20 -2.64 -13.92 24.90
C CYS A 20 -1.55 -12.84 24.79
N ASP A 21 -0.39 -13.06 25.44
CA ASP A 21 0.75 -12.13 25.55
C ASP A 21 0.40 -10.74 26.11
N ILE A 22 -0.74 -10.64 26.80
CA ILE A 22 -1.25 -9.40 27.39
C ILE A 22 -1.52 -9.60 28.88
N PRO A 23 -0.93 -8.77 29.78
CA PRO A 23 -0.87 -9.06 31.22
C PRO A 23 -2.21 -9.24 31.93
N THR A 24 -3.28 -8.63 31.44
CA THR A 24 -4.61 -8.70 32.07
C THR A 24 -5.72 -8.76 31.03
N CYS A 25 -6.85 -9.36 31.38
CA CYS A 25 -8.05 -9.37 30.53
C CYS A 25 -8.58 -7.94 30.28
N LEU A 26 -8.38 -7.00 31.21
CA LEU A 26 -8.74 -5.59 31.00
C LEU A 26 -7.85 -4.96 29.92
N ALA A 27 -6.52 -5.14 30.01
CA ALA A 27 -5.61 -4.65 28.99
C ALA A 27 -5.89 -5.30 27.61
N PHE A 28 -6.20 -6.60 27.60
CA PHE A 28 -6.62 -7.30 26.39
C PHE A 28 -7.91 -6.70 25.81
N ALA A 29 -8.94 -6.51 26.63
CA ALA A 29 -10.21 -5.91 26.20
C ALA A 29 -10.04 -4.48 25.65
N MET A 30 -9.16 -3.67 26.24
CA MET A 30 -8.85 -2.33 25.74
C MET A 30 -8.10 -2.38 24.40
N LYS A 31 -7.16 -3.32 24.23
CA LYS A 31 -6.47 -3.54 22.95
C LYS A 31 -7.43 -4.02 21.86
N VAL A 32 -8.34 -4.96 22.17
CA VAL A 32 -9.37 -5.43 21.23
C VAL A 32 -10.32 -4.27 20.85
N ALA A 33 -10.78 -3.48 21.82
CA ALA A 33 -11.62 -2.30 21.55
C ALA A 33 -10.94 -1.26 20.65
N ALA A 34 -9.62 -1.15 20.75
CA ALA A 34 -8.79 -0.26 19.94
C ALA A 34 -8.37 -0.88 18.60
N GLY A 35 -8.77 -2.12 18.29
CA GLY A 35 -8.35 -2.85 17.08
C GLY A 35 -6.86 -3.21 17.06
N GLN A 36 -6.22 -3.29 18.22
CA GLN A 36 -4.79 -3.61 18.39
C GLN A 36 -4.53 -5.10 18.68
N ALA A 37 -5.59 -5.89 18.89
CA ALA A 37 -5.52 -7.32 19.13
C ALA A 37 -6.82 -7.98 18.64
N GLU A 38 -6.71 -9.18 18.08
CA GLU A 38 -7.86 -9.99 17.67
C GLU A 38 -8.45 -10.74 18.87
N ILE A 39 -9.77 -10.90 18.91
CA ILE A 39 -10.46 -11.57 20.03
C ILE A 39 -10.09 -13.06 20.12
N GLU A 40 -9.73 -13.64 18.97
CA GLU A 40 -9.26 -15.02 18.77
C GLU A 40 -7.94 -15.31 19.50
N ALA A 41 -7.15 -14.28 19.83
CA ALA A 41 -5.92 -14.46 20.60
C ALA A 41 -6.17 -14.98 22.03
N CYS A 42 -7.40 -14.89 22.55
CA CYS A 42 -7.76 -15.49 23.82
C CYS A 42 -8.32 -16.91 23.61
N PRO A 43 -7.61 -17.97 24.02
CA PRO A 43 -8.04 -19.36 23.79
C PRO A 43 -9.28 -19.76 24.61
N TYR A 44 -9.65 -18.97 25.62
CA TYR A 44 -10.72 -19.27 26.56
C TYR A 44 -12.02 -18.52 26.31
N VAL A 45 -12.07 -17.64 25.31
CA VAL A 45 -13.27 -16.85 25.04
C VAL A 45 -14.30 -17.73 24.32
N SER A 46 -15.58 -17.62 24.71
CA SER A 46 -16.65 -18.44 24.11
C SER A 46 -16.88 -18.07 22.65
N ASP A 47 -17.32 -19.02 21.84
CA ASP A 47 -17.57 -18.77 20.41
C ASP A 47 -18.68 -17.72 20.18
N GLU A 48 -19.66 -17.65 21.09
CA GLU A 48 -20.67 -16.59 21.10
C GLU A 48 -20.07 -15.20 21.36
N ALA A 49 -19.11 -15.10 22.29
CA ALA A 49 -18.40 -13.85 22.55
C ALA A 49 -17.46 -13.49 21.39
N LYS A 50 -16.80 -14.46 20.74
CA LYS A 50 -16.02 -14.22 19.51
C LYS A 50 -16.91 -13.66 18.41
N ALA A 51 -18.06 -14.27 18.16
CA ALA A 51 -18.98 -13.80 17.13
C ALA A 51 -19.48 -12.37 17.42
N THR A 52 -19.92 -12.12 18.65
CA THR A 52 -20.45 -10.81 19.06
C THR A 52 -19.39 -9.71 19.00
N ILE A 53 -18.19 -9.98 19.53
CA ILE A 53 -17.09 -9.02 19.55
C ILE A 53 -16.51 -8.85 18.15
N GLY A 54 -16.31 -9.94 17.41
CA GLY A 54 -15.84 -9.91 16.04
C GLY A 54 -16.76 -9.10 15.14
N GLU A 55 -18.09 -9.25 15.26
CA GLU A 55 -19.04 -8.44 14.49
C GLU A 55 -19.01 -6.96 14.91
N ALA A 56 -18.87 -6.66 16.21
CA ALA A 56 -18.87 -5.29 16.70
C ALA A 56 -17.53 -4.55 16.51
N SER A 57 -16.43 -5.30 16.38
CA SER A 57 -15.08 -4.81 16.14
C SER A 57 -14.69 -4.86 14.66
N ALA A 58 -15.50 -5.49 13.81
CA ALA A 58 -15.26 -5.52 12.37
C ALA A 58 -15.13 -4.09 11.83
N PRO A 59 -14.14 -3.84 10.94
CA PRO A 59 -14.01 -2.55 10.32
C PRO A 59 -15.31 -2.22 9.56
N PRO A 60 -15.77 -0.95 9.57
CA PRO A 60 -16.99 -0.54 8.88
C PRO A 60 -16.99 -0.90 7.39
N ILE A 61 -15.81 -0.94 6.78
CA ILE A 61 -15.60 -1.52 5.46
C ILE A 61 -14.85 -2.82 5.64
N ARG A 62 -15.46 -3.94 5.25
CA ARG A 62 -14.88 -5.27 5.37
C ARG A 62 -13.57 -5.38 4.61
N THR A 63 -12.62 -6.13 5.17
CA THR A 63 -11.36 -6.46 4.49
C THR A 63 -11.55 -7.71 3.64
N ILE A 64 -11.22 -7.60 2.35
CA ILE A 64 -11.35 -8.65 1.36
C ILE A 64 -9.96 -9.02 0.84
N LYS A 65 -9.70 -10.32 0.69
CA LYS A 65 -8.48 -10.85 0.10
C LYS A 65 -8.82 -11.50 -1.24
N ILE A 66 -8.02 -11.21 -2.26
CA ILE A 66 -8.13 -11.76 -3.62
C ILE A 66 -6.78 -12.36 -3.97
N GLY A 67 -6.76 -13.58 -4.49
CA GLY A 67 -5.53 -14.32 -4.74
C GLY A 67 -4.90 -14.94 -3.49
N ALA A 68 -3.72 -15.54 -3.66
CA ALA A 68 -2.93 -16.15 -2.59
C ALA A 68 -1.42 -15.96 -2.82
N GLY A 69 -0.62 -16.18 -1.77
CA GLY A 69 0.84 -16.04 -1.84
C GLY A 69 1.29 -14.65 -2.31
N ASP A 70 2.26 -14.61 -3.23
CA ASP A 70 2.81 -13.37 -3.80
C ASP A 70 1.81 -12.57 -4.66
N ALA A 71 0.74 -13.21 -5.11
CA ALA A 71 -0.35 -12.59 -5.86
C ALA A 71 -1.45 -12.01 -4.96
N GLN A 72 -1.45 -12.32 -3.65
CA GLN A 72 -2.53 -11.91 -2.75
C GLN A 72 -2.64 -10.37 -2.70
N PHE A 73 -3.79 -9.87 -3.08
CA PHE A 73 -4.19 -8.47 -2.95
C PHE A 73 -5.24 -8.33 -1.84
N THR A 74 -5.16 -7.24 -1.09
CA THR A 74 -6.10 -6.93 0.01
C THR A 74 -6.75 -5.58 -0.22
N ALA A 75 -8.08 -5.51 -0.10
CA ALA A 75 -8.86 -4.28 -0.21
C ALA A 75 -9.80 -4.10 0.99
N GLY A 76 -10.19 -2.85 1.25
CA GLY A 76 -11.11 -2.52 2.36
C GLY A 76 -10.40 -2.40 3.71
N GLY A 77 -11.08 -2.70 4.81
CA GLY A 77 -10.56 -2.50 6.18
C GLY A 77 -10.57 -1.03 6.65
N GLU A 78 -11.13 -0.15 5.84
CA GLU A 78 -11.02 1.28 6.00
C GLU A 78 -11.90 1.83 7.13
N THR A 79 -11.37 2.80 7.88
CA THR A 79 -12.01 3.28 9.13
C THR A 79 -12.27 4.78 9.20
N CYS A 80 -11.69 5.57 8.28
CA CYS A 80 -11.83 7.03 8.26
C CYS A 80 -12.22 7.57 6.87
N GLN A 81 -12.67 8.83 6.82
CA GLN A 81 -12.90 9.54 5.56
C GLN A 81 -11.66 10.31 5.14
N PHE A 82 -10.95 10.91 6.08
CA PHE A 82 -9.78 11.72 5.77
C PHE A 82 -8.54 11.08 6.36
N ARG A 83 -7.49 10.91 5.56
CA ARG A 83 -6.25 10.26 6.00
C ARG A 83 -5.65 10.90 7.26
N HIS A 84 -5.78 12.21 7.43
CA HIS A 84 -5.26 12.92 8.61
C HIS A 84 -6.06 12.67 9.90
N GLU A 85 -7.23 12.01 9.84
CA GLU A 85 -7.96 11.56 11.04
C GLU A 85 -7.26 10.34 11.68
N LYS A 86 -6.65 9.49 10.85
CA LYS A 86 -5.91 8.29 11.25
C LYS A 86 -4.92 7.90 10.16
N ARG A 87 -5.31 6.98 9.27
CA ARG A 87 -4.63 6.57 8.04
C ARG A 87 -5.62 5.81 7.15
N PHE A 88 -5.32 5.72 5.86
CA PHE A 88 -5.93 4.71 5.01
C PHE A 88 -5.14 3.40 5.15
N GLU A 89 -5.81 2.26 5.14
CA GLU A 89 -5.24 0.98 5.57
C GLU A 89 -4.71 0.17 4.38
N ASN A 90 -5.49 0.00 3.30
CA ASN A 90 -5.12 -0.84 2.15
C ASN A 90 -5.15 -0.04 0.85
N GLN A 91 -4.01 0.00 0.14
CA GLN A 91 -3.85 0.70 -1.14
C GLN A 91 -4.88 0.25 -2.17
N THR A 92 -5.37 1.19 -2.98
CA THR A 92 -6.23 0.89 -4.14
C THR A 92 -5.54 -0.13 -5.05
N GLY A 93 -6.27 -1.11 -5.53
CA GLY A 93 -5.75 -2.09 -6.50
C GLY A 93 -5.76 -1.51 -7.91
N LEU A 94 -4.62 -1.54 -8.60
CA LEU A 94 -4.57 -1.22 -10.04
C LEU A 94 -4.71 -2.50 -10.86
N ALA A 95 -5.74 -2.56 -11.71
CA ALA A 95 -6.01 -3.69 -12.58
C ALA A 95 -5.89 -3.32 -14.05
N VAL A 96 -5.34 -4.22 -14.88
CA VAL A 96 -5.42 -4.13 -16.35
C VAL A 96 -6.51 -5.06 -16.87
N LEU A 97 -7.35 -4.58 -17.78
CA LEU A 97 -8.42 -5.34 -18.42
C LEU A 97 -7.91 -6.11 -19.65
N ILE A 98 -8.27 -7.38 -19.73
CA ILE A 98 -8.05 -8.25 -20.88
C ILE A 98 -9.39 -8.89 -21.27
N ALA A 99 -9.88 -8.64 -22.49
CA ALA A 99 -11.04 -9.34 -22.99
C ALA A 99 -10.65 -10.65 -23.68
N THR A 100 -11.48 -11.68 -23.54
CA THR A 100 -11.20 -13.02 -24.07
C THR A 100 -11.14 -13.09 -25.60
N ASP A 101 -11.73 -12.11 -26.28
CA ASP A 101 -11.82 -11.99 -27.74
C ASP A 101 -10.74 -11.06 -28.34
N GLU A 102 -9.85 -10.51 -27.51
CA GLU A 102 -8.68 -9.77 -28.00
C GLU A 102 -7.73 -10.68 -28.79
N ASP A 103 -6.97 -10.10 -29.72
CA ASP A 103 -5.93 -10.84 -30.42
C ASP A 103 -4.80 -11.25 -29.47
N ALA A 104 -4.12 -12.34 -29.82
CA ALA A 104 -3.08 -12.92 -28.97
C ALA A 104 -1.93 -11.94 -28.66
N ALA A 105 -1.57 -11.05 -29.60
CA ALA A 105 -0.48 -10.10 -29.38
C ALA A 105 -0.87 -9.00 -28.38
N SER A 106 -2.13 -8.52 -28.41
CA SER A 106 -2.67 -7.62 -27.39
C SER A 106 -2.64 -8.27 -26.01
N ILE A 107 -3.17 -9.49 -25.89
CA ILE A 107 -3.19 -10.26 -24.63
C ILE A 107 -1.77 -10.43 -24.08
N ASP A 108 -0.84 -10.93 -24.89
CA ASP A 108 0.54 -11.18 -24.48
C ASP A 108 1.24 -9.88 -24.08
N GLY A 109 0.97 -8.78 -24.79
CA GLY A 109 1.51 -7.47 -24.48
C GLY A 109 1.06 -6.96 -23.11
N LYS A 110 -0.23 -7.08 -22.78
CA LYS A 110 -0.78 -6.66 -21.48
C LYS A 110 -0.25 -7.50 -20.32
N ILE A 111 -0.19 -8.83 -20.49
CA ILE A 111 0.38 -9.74 -19.48
C ILE A 111 1.85 -9.44 -19.24
N LYS A 112 2.63 -9.25 -20.31
CA LYS A 112 4.05 -8.88 -20.21
C LYS A 112 4.25 -7.57 -19.45
N ARG A 113 3.47 -6.53 -19.76
CA ARG A 113 3.55 -5.24 -19.04
C ARG A 113 3.17 -5.38 -17.56
N ALA A 114 2.13 -6.15 -17.25
CA ALA A 114 1.74 -6.42 -15.86
C ALA A 114 2.86 -7.12 -15.06
N ASN A 115 3.63 -8.00 -15.69
CA ASN A 115 4.76 -8.66 -15.04
C ASN A 115 6.02 -7.77 -14.95
N ASP A 116 6.35 -7.07 -16.03
CA ASP A 116 7.64 -6.40 -16.17
C ASP A 116 7.67 -5.02 -15.52
N PHE A 117 6.54 -4.33 -15.42
CA PHE A 117 6.47 -3.00 -14.82
C PHE A 117 6.48 -3.07 -13.30
N VAL A 118 7.69 -3.27 -12.77
CA VAL A 118 8.01 -3.27 -11.36
C VAL A 118 8.97 -2.11 -11.08
N TYR A 119 8.59 -1.26 -10.14
CA TYR A 119 9.34 -0.06 -9.78
C TYR A 119 9.77 -0.13 -8.32
N GLU A 120 11.03 0.16 -8.04
CA GLU A 120 11.49 0.41 -6.68
C GLU A 120 11.42 1.91 -6.40
N ARG A 121 10.70 2.31 -5.35
CA ARG A 121 10.72 3.68 -4.84
C ARG A 121 10.86 3.65 -3.34
N VAL A 122 11.87 4.36 -2.83
CA VAL A 122 12.15 4.47 -1.40
C VAL A 122 12.21 3.11 -0.67
N GLY A 123 12.79 2.08 -1.31
CA GLY A 123 12.90 0.73 -0.76
C GLY A 123 11.60 -0.10 -0.83
N VAL A 124 10.57 0.42 -1.49
CA VAL A 124 9.28 -0.27 -1.70
C VAL A 124 9.18 -0.72 -3.15
N MET A 125 8.95 -2.01 -3.36
CA MET A 125 8.67 -2.59 -4.67
C MET A 125 7.18 -2.42 -5.02
N MET A 126 6.91 -1.68 -6.09
CA MET A 126 5.57 -1.31 -6.54
C MET A 126 5.30 -1.92 -7.93
N ARG A 127 4.06 -2.38 -8.14
CA ARG A 127 3.55 -2.99 -9.39
C ARG A 127 2.03 -2.87 -9.41
N ASN A 128 1.40 -3.06 -10.57
CA ASN A 128 -0.04 -3.27 -10.58
C ASN A 128 -0.40 -4.57 -9.84
N ASN A 129 -1.54 -4.57 -9.17
CA ASN A 129 -1.92 -5.64 -8.25
C ASN A 129 -2.73 -6.75 -8.91
N LEU A 130 -3.47 -6.40 -9.97
CA LEU A 130 -4.57 -7.21 -10.49
C LEU A 130 -4.54 -7.30 -12.02
N VAL A 131 -5.11 -8.37 -12.54
CA VAL A 131 -5.50 -8.53 -13.95
C VAL A 131 -6.97 -8.91 -13.99
N ALA A 132 -7.78 -8.13 -14.72
CA ALA A 132 -9.20 -8.38 -14.92
C ALA A 132 -9.42 -9.03 -16.28
N ILE A 133 -10.12 -10.17 -16.30
CA ILE A 133 -10.41 -10.94 -17.51
C ILE A 133 -11.92 -10.85 -17.75
N THR A 134 -12.33 -10.27 -18.88
CA THR A 134 -13.75 -10.12 -19.24
C THR A 134 -14.15 -11.07 -20.36
N ASP A 135 -15.19 -11.85 -20.09
CA ASP A 135 -15.76 -12.81 -21.02
C ASP A 135 -16.52 -12.10 -22.15
N LYS A 136 -16.05 -12.32 -23.37
CA LYS A 136 -16.60 -11.79 -24.63
C LYS A 136 -16.79 -12.88 -25.68
N GLY A 137 -16.85 -14.15 -25.25
CA GLY A 137 -17.06 -15.29 -26.15
C GLY A 137 -15.84 -15.70 -26.97
N GLY A 138 -14.64 -15.31 -26.53
CA GLY A 138 -13.36 -15.74 -27.11
C GLY A 138 -12.77 -16.95 -26.39
N ALA A 139 -11.50 -16.86 -25.98
CA ALA A 139 -10.84 -17.89 -25.17
C ALA A 139 -11.58 -18.14 -23.85
N SER A 140 -11.55 -19.38 -23.33
CA SER A 140 -12.21 -19.70 -22.07
C SER A 140 -11.58 -18.93 -20.90
N LEU A 141 -12.39 -18.56 -19.90
CA LEU A 141 -11.88 -17.91 -18.68
C LEU A 141 -10.83 -18.78 -17.96
N ALA A 142 -10.98 -20.10 -18.01
CA ALA A 142 -10.03 -21.05 -17.42
C ALA A 142 -8.66 -20.99 -18.11
N ASP A 143 -8.62 -20.94 -19.45
CA ASP A 143 -7.36 -20.87 -20.19
C ASP A 143 -6.71 -19.49 -20.02
N MET A 144 -7.50 -18.43 -20.04
CA MET A 144 -7.01 -17.07 -19.79
C MET A 144 -6.46 -16.91 -18.38
N ALA A 145 -7.12 -17.46 -17.36
CA ALA A 145 -6.64 -17.45 -15.99
C ALA A 145 -5.28 -18.16 -15.85
N LYS A 146 -5.13 -19.35 -16.44
CA LYS A 146 -3.85 -20.07 -16.45
C LYS A 146 -2.75 -19.26 -17.14
N LYS A 147 -3.05 -18.69 -18.30
CA LYS A 147 -2.11 -17.86 -19.05
C LYS A 147 -1.65 -16.65 -18.24
N VAL A 148 -2.55 -15.99 -17.51
CA VAL A 148 -2.21 -14.88 -16.62
C VAL A 148 -1.37 -15.35 -15.42
N MET A 149 -1.70 -16.48 -14.79
CA MET A 149 -0.90 -17.00 -13.68
C MET A 149 0.52 -17.38 -14.10
N GLU A 150 0.70 -17.87 -15.33
CA GLU A 150 2.02 -18.20 -15.89
C GLU A 150 2.81 -16.93 -16.27
N GLY A 151 2.15 -15.97 -16.92
CA GLY A 151 2.82 -14.79 -17.47
C GLY A 151 2.94 -13.59 -16.52
N ALA A 152 2.09 -13.52 -15.49
CA ALA A 152 2.01 -12.45 -14.48
C ALA A 152 1.68 -13.04 -13.09
N PRO A 153 2.58 -13.87 -12.52
CA PRO A 153 2.31 -14.67 -11.31
C PRO A 153 2.15 -13.85 -10.02
N LYS A 154 2.41 -12.54 -10.04
CA LYS A 154 2.36 -11.66 -8.87
C LYS A 154 1.11 -10.79 -8.84
N GLN A 155 0.13 -11.10 -9.70
CA GLN A 155 -1.13 -10.40 -9.82
C GLN A 155 -2.29 -11.31 -9.43
N ALA A 156 -3.20 -10.79 -8.62
CA ALA A 156 -4.49 -11.42 -8.36
C ALA A 156 -5.39 -11.30 -9.58
N ILE A 157 -6.33 -12.23 -9.73
CA ILE A 157 -7.20 -12.30 -10.92
C ILE A 157 -8.61 -11.86 -10.57
N ILE A 158 -9.22 -11.08 -11.45
CA ILE A 158 -10.65 -10.78 -11.47
C ILE A 158 -11.24 -11.47 -12.70
N LEU A 159 -12.23 -12.35 -12.52
CA LEU A 159 -12.96 -13.00 -13.60
C LEU A 159 -14.33 -12.34 -13.74
N MET A 160 -14.64 -11.83 -14.93
CA MET A 160 -15.87 -11.08 -15.20
C MET A 160 -16.71 -11.80 -16.24
N SER A 161 -17.90 -12.26 -15.87
CA SER A 161 -18.87 -12.88 -16.77
C SER A 161 -20.27 -12.87 -16.15
N ASP A 162 -21.31 -12.91 -16.98
CA ASP A 162 -22.68 -13.18 -16.56
C ASP A 162 -22.96 -14.69 -16.45
N ASN A 163 -22.08 -15.53 -17.01
CA ASN A 163 -22.19 -16.98 -16.99
C ASN A 163 -21.45 -17.59 -15.79
N VAL A 164 -22.23 -18.09 -14.82
CA VAL A 164 -21.75 -18.72 -13.59
C VAL A 164 -20.90 -19.96 -13.86
N GLU A 165 -21.17 -20.74 -14.90
CA GLU A 165 -20.38 -21.92 -15.25
C GLU A 165 -18.99 -21.52 -15.76
N ASN A 166 -18.90 -20.46 -16.56
CA ASN A 166 -17.61 -19.94 -17.02
C ASN A 166 -16.78 -19.39 -15.84
N LEU A 167 -17.42 -18.70 -14.90
CA LEU A 167 -16.77 -18.23 -13.67
C LEU A 167 -16.29 -19.39 -12.79
N LYS A 168 -17.11 -20.43 -12.64
CA LYS A 168 -16.75 -21.63 -11.85
C LYS A 168 -15.56 -22.36 -12.45
N ALA A 169 -15.57 -22.59 -13.77
CA ALA A 169 -14.43 -23.19 -14.47
C ALA A 169 -13.15 -22.35 -14.35
N GLY A 170 -13.27 -21.02 -14.44
CA GLY A 170 -12.15 -20.11 -14.22
C GLY A 170 -11.62 -20.13 -12.77
N ALA A 171 -12.52 -20.17 -11.79
CA ALA A 171 -12.15 -20.27 -10.37
C ALA A 171 -11.41 -21.58 -10.06
N GLU A 172 -11.90 -22.70 -10.59
CA GLU A 172 -11.25 -24.01 -10.48
C GLU A 172 -9.86 -24.00 -11.12
N ALA A 173 -9.70 -23.34 -12.26
CA ALA A 173 -8.42 -23.19 -12.93
C ALA A 173 -7.41 -22.37 -12.10
N CYS A 174 -7.86 -21.39 -11.32
CA CYS A 174 -7.01 -20.60 -10.41
C CYS A 174 -6.56 -21.39 -9.16
N GLY A 175 -7.24 -22.49 -8.81
CA GLY A 175 -6.93 -23.29 -7.62
C GLY A 175 -6.87 -22.44 -6.34
N ASP A 176 -5.74 -22.49 -5.64
CA ASP A 176 -5.52 -21.76 -4.39
C ASP A 176 -5.44 -20.23 -4.58
N ASN A 177 -5.17 -19.73 -5.79
CA ASN A 177 -5.05 -18.29 -6.10
C ASN A 177 -6.42 -17.60 -6.26
N LYS A 178 -7.39 -18.00 -5.44
CA LYS A 178 -8.82 -17.62 -5.42
C LYS A 178 -9.12 -16.24 -6.05
N PRO A 179 -9.72 -16.18 -7.24
CA PRO A 179 -9.99 -14.92 -7.93
C PRO A 179 -11.18 -14.16 -7.32
N LEU A 180 -11.39 -12.91 -7.74
CA LEU A 180 -12.65 -12.19 -7.58
C LEU A 180 -13.60 -12.60 -8.71
N LEU A 181 -14.80 -13.08 -8.37
CA LEU A 181 -15.82 -13.47 -9.34
C LEU A 181 -16.83 -12.34 -9.50
N TYR A 182 -16.74 -11.62 -10.61
CA TYR A 182 -17.45 -10.37 -10.85
C TYR A 182 -18.59 -10.53 -11.84
N GLY A 183 -19.77 -10.02 -11.50
CA GLY A 183 -20.95 -10.05 -12.38
C GLY A 183 -22.29 -10.24 -11.66
N ALA A 184 -22.30 -10.24 -10.32
CA ALA A 184 -23.54 -10.38 -9.57
C ALA A 184 -24.40 -9.13 -9.73
N THR A 185 -25.67 -9.30 -10.07
CA THR A 185 -26.70 -8.27 -10.21
C THR A 185 -27.96 -8.75 -9.48
N GLY A 186 -28.97 -7.91 -9.34
CA GLY A 186 -30.23 -8.31 -8.72
C GLY A 186 -30.90 -9.53 -9.40
N GLU A 187 -30.67 -9.70 -10.71
CA GLU A 187 -31.28 -10.75 -11.54
C GLU A 187 -30.62 -12.13 -11.35
N ASN A 188 -29.33 -12.18 -10.98
CA ASN A 188 -28.57 -13.43 -10.82
C ASN A 188 -27.95 -13.61 -9.42
N ALA A 189 -28.36 -12.80 -8.44
CA ALA A 189 -27.81 -12.80 -7.08
C ALA A 189 -27.84 -14.18 -6.39
N ASP A 190 -28.92 -14.96 -6.56
CA ASP A 190 -29.03 -16.28 -5.93
C ASP A 190 -28.01 -17.28 -6.51
N ALA A 191 -27.74 -17.19 -7.81
CA ALA A 191 -26.73 -18.01 -8.47
C ALA A 191 -25.31 -17.62 -8.02
N PHE A 192 -25.05 -16.33 -7.87
CA PHE A 192 -23.78 -15.82 -7.34
C PHE A 192 -23.58 -16.15 -5.85
N ALA A 193 -24.65 -16.21 -5.06
CA ALA A 193 -24.56 -16.67 -3.68
C ALA A 193 -24.14 -18.15 -3.61
N GLY A 194 -24.71 -19.01 -4.46
CA GLY A 194 -24.27 -20.40 -4.61
C GLY A 194 -22.81 -20.50 -5.07
N LEU A 195 -22.43 -19.71 -6.08
CA LEU A 195 -21.05 -19.66 -6.57
C LEU A 195 -20.04 -19.26 -5.47
N ALA A 196 -20.38 -18.29 -4.63
CA ALA A 196 -19.55 -17.86 -3.50
C ALA A 196 -19.35 -19.00 -2.49
N GLN A 197 -20.40 -19.75 -2.18
CA GLN A 197 -20.35 -20.86 -1.23
C GLN A 197 -19.55 -22.04 -1.80
N ASP A 198 -19.76 -22.37 -3.07
CA ASP A 198 -19.08 -23.47 -3.76
C ASP A 198 -17.57 -23.24 -3.87
N THR A 199 -17.17 -22.02 -4.24
CA THR A 199 -15.77 -21.69 -4.57
C THR A 199 -15.02 -21.09 -3.38
N GLY A 200 -15.74 -20.52 -2.41
CA GLY A 200 -15.18 -19.71 -1.34
C GLY A 200 -14.40 -18.48 -1.85
N CYS A 201 -14.74 -17.98 -3.04
CA CYS A 201 -14.18 -16.77 -3.64
C CYS A 201 -15.00 -15.53 -3.26
N ALA A 202 -14.38 -14.36 -3.32
CA ALA A 202 -15.08 -13.09 -3.16
C ALA A 202 -15.94 -12.78 -4.39
N ILE A 203 -17.04 -12.08 -4.20
CA ILE A 203 -18.00 -11.74 -5.26
C ILE A 203 -17.99 -10.25 -5.60
N GLY A 204 -17.90 -9.93 -6.89
CA GLY A 204 -18.10 -8.59 -7.42
C GLY A 204 -19.57 -8.34 -7.73
N VAL A 205 -20.18 -7.38 -7.03
CA VAL A 205 -21.59 -6.99 -7.16
C VAL A 205 -21.69 -5.71 -7.98
N LYS A 206 -22.53 -5.74 -9.01
CA LYS A 206 -22.77 -4.65 -9.95
C LYS A 206 -24.20 -4.16 -9.84
N GLY A 207 -24.35 -2.91 -9.41
CA GLY A 207 -25.62 -2.20 -9.47
C GLY A 207 -25.84 -1.49 -10.81
N LYS A 208 -27.10 -1.16 -11.10
CA LYS A 208 -27.50 -0.21 -12.15
C LYS A 208 -27.33 1.24 -11.67
N ASN A 209 -27.42 1.45 -10.36
CA ASN A 209 -27.19 2.68 -9.61
C ASN A 209 -26.99 2.29 -8.13
N LEU A 210 -26.82 3.28 -7.25
CA LEU A 210 -26.59 3.04 -5.83
C LEU A 210 -27.76 2.31 -5.13
N ASP A 211 -29.01 2.60 -5.48
CA ASP A 211 -30.19 1.97 -4.86
C ASP A 211 -30.26 0.48 -5.23
N ASP A 212 -30.11 0.15 -6.51
CA ASP A 212 -30.08 -1.21 -7.03
C ASP A 212 -28.89 -2.01 -6.47
N LEU A 213 -27.73 -1.36 -6.29
CA LEU A 213 -26.58 -1.95 -5.63
C LEU A 213 -26.89 -2.34 -4.18
N VAL A 214 -27.54 -1.44 -3.43
CA VAL A 214 -27.91 -1.68 -2.02
C VAL A 214 -28.86 -2.87 -1.92
N GLU A 215 -29.91 -2.92 -2.75
CA GLU A 215 -30.85 -4.04 -2.77
C GLU A 215 -30.16 -5.37 -3.09
N THR A 216 -29.25 -5.37 -4.07
CA THR A 216 -28.51 -6.56 -4.47
C THR A 216 -27.53 -7.01 -3.37
N ALA A 217 -26.82 -6.08 -2.75
CA ALA A 217 -25.90 -6.36 -1.65
C ALA A 217 -26.63 -6.93 -0.43
N ASP A 218 -27.77 -6.36 -0.04
CA ASP A 218 -28.58 -6.88 1.06
C ASP A 218 -29.10 -8.29 0.79
N LYS A 219 -29.52 -8.57 -0.45
CA LYS A 219 -29.92 -9.93 -0.87
C LYS A 219 -28.77 -10.93 -0.72
N LEU A 220 -27.56 -10.57 -1.17
CA LEU A 220 -26.38 -11.44 -1.06
C LEU A 220 -25.93 -11.64 0.40
N ILE A 221 -25.98 -10.59 1.22
CA ILE A 221 -25.70 -10.67 2.67
C ILE A 221 -26.69 -11.63 3.33
N ALA A 222 -27.99 -11.50 3.03
CA ALA A 222 -29.02 -12.39 3.55
C ALA A 222 -28.83 -13.84 3.12
N ALA A 223 -28.28 -14.07 1.94
CA ALA A 223 -27.88 -15.39 1.44
C ALA A 223 -26.55 -15.90 2.03
N GLY A 224 -25.91 -15.15 2.93
CA GLY A 224 -24.70 -15.54 3.64
C GLY A 224 -23.40 -15.23 2.93
N VAL A 225 -23.42 -14.45 1.83
CA VAL A 225 -22.21 -13.99 1.15
C VAL A 225 -21.53 -12.92 2.01
N LYS A 226 -20.31 -13.21 2.44
CA LYS A 226 -19.55 -12.33 3.34
C LYS A 226 -18.55 -11.46 2.60
N ASP A 227 -17.90 -12.00 1.58
CA ASP A 227 -16.77 -11.33 0.93
C ASP A 227 -17.21 -10.75 -0.41
N MET A 228 -17.39 -9.42 -0.45
CA MET A 228 -17.88 -8.72 -1.63
C MET A 228 -17.03 -7.50 -1.98
N VAL A 229 -17.01 -7.16 -3.27
CA VAL A 229 -16.53 -5.90 -3.83
C VAL A 229 -17.71 -5.28 -4.61
N ILE A 230 -17.94 -3.98 -4.47
CA ILE A 230 -19.14 -3.31 -5.00
C ILE A 230 -18.84 -2.34 -6.15
N ASP A 231 -19.53 -2.48 -7.29
CA ASP A 231 -19.61 -1.52 -8.41
C ASP A 231 -20.99 -0.86 -8.37
N THR A 232 -21.02 0.47 -8.25
CA THR A 232 -22.27 1.25 -8.20
C THR A 232 -22.99 1.32 -9.55
N GLY A 233 -22.31 0.92 -10.62
CA GLY A 233 -22.78 1.07 -12.00
C GLY A 233 -22.40 2.40 -12.62
N ALA A 234 -21.74 3.30 -11.87
CA ALA A 234 -21.33 4.60 -12.40
C ALA A 234 -20.30 4.45 -13.53
N ARG A 235 -20.56 5.13 -14.66
CA ARG A 235 -19.69 5.20 -15.85
C ARG A 235 -19.31 6.62 -16.23
N THR A 236 -19.32 7.52 -15.25
CA THR A 236 -18.78 8.87 -15.39
C THR A 236 -17.94 9.20 -14.17
N LEU A 237 -16.91 10.04 -14.32
CA LEU A 237 -16.09 10.50 -13.20
C LEU A 237 -16.93 11.11 -12.08
N LYS A 238 -17.92 11.95 -12.44
CA LYS A 238 -18.80 12.59 -11.45
C LYS A 238 -19.59 11.55 -10.66
N GLY A 239 -20.24 10.60 -11.33
CA GLY A 239 -21.03 9.56 -10.66
C GLY A 239 -20.16 8.70 -9.76
N ALA A 240 -19.02 8.21 -10.26
CA ALA A 240 -18.12 7.36 -9.47
C ALA A 240 -17.53 8.09 -8.26
N PHE A 241 -17.20 9.38 -8.41
CA PHE A 241 -16.77 10.22 -7.29
C PHE A 241 -17.85 10.37 -6.23
N GLU A 242 -19.08 10.75 -6.63
CA GLU A 242 -20.20 10.98 -5.72
C GLU A 242 -20.56 9.68 -4.99
N ASP A 243 -20.69 8.58 -5.73
CA ASP A 243 -21.05 7.27 -5.18
C ASP A 243 -20.00 6.74 -4.21
N ASN A 244 -18.69 6.82 -4.54
CA ASN A 244 -17.64 6.39 -3.62
C ASN A 244 -17.62 7.22 -2.33
N VAL A 245 -17.87 8.53 -2.41
CA VAL A 245 -17.98 9.38 -1.22
C VAL A 245 -19.17 8.99 -0.37
N VAL A 246 -20.32 8.72 -0.99
CA VAL A 246 -21.53 8.26 -0.29
C VAL A 246 -21.30 6.90 0.36
N ALA A 247 -20.78 5.92 -0.37
CA ALA A 247 -20.48 4.58 0.13
C ALA A 247 -19.52 4.63 1.33
N ARG A 248 -18.39 5.34 1.19
CA ARG A 248 -17.41 5.53 2.27
C ARG A 248 -18.06 6.17 3.50
N ARG A 249 -18.86 7.22 3.29
CA ARG A 249 -19.53 7.94 4.37
C ARG A 249 -20.54 7.05 5.10
N ALA A 250 -21.41 6.38 4.36
CA ALA A 250 -22.45 5.51 4.89
C ALA A 250 -21.85 4.33 5.66
N ALA A 251 -20.80 3.69 5.14
CA ALA A 251 -20.11 2.61 5.83
C ALA A 251 -19.41 3.11 7.10
N VAL A 252 -18.61 4.18 7.01
CA VAL A 252 -17.77 4.63 8.12
C VAL A 252 -18.57 5.31 9.23
N LYS A 253 -19.46 6.26 8.89
CA LYS A 253 -20.24 7.05 9.86
C LYS A 253 -21.49 6.32 10.33
N ASP A 254 -22.27 5.80 9.39
CA ASP A 254 -23.60 5.27 9.67
C ASP A 254 -23.60 3.74 9.86
N LYS A 255 -22.46 3.07 9.64
CA LYS A 255 -22.31 1.61 9.72
C LYS A 255 -23.29 0.88 8.80
N PHE A 256 -23.57 1.47 7.65
CA PHE A 256 -24.52 0.93 6.68
C PHE A 256 -23.92 -0.29 5.97
N LYS A 257 -24.36 -1.48 6.39
CA LYS A 257 -23.76 -2.77 6.01
C LYS A 257 -23.74 -3.02 4.49
N ALA A 258 -24.79 -2.64 3.77
CA ALA A 258 -24.89 -2.86 2.32
C ALA A 258 -23.76 -2.19 1.52
N LEU A 259 -23.23 -1.06 2.02
CA LEU A 259 -22.09 -0.34 1.42
C LEU A 259 -20.77 -0.56 2.19
N GLY A 260 -20.75 -1.51 3.12
CA GLY A 260 -19.61 -1.84 3.98
C GLY A 260 -18.54 -2.69 3.29
N PHE A 261 -18.29 -2.46 2.00
CA PHE A 261 -17.40 -3.26 1.16
C PHE A 261 -16.49 -2.35 0.32
N PRO A 262 -15.28 -2.81 -0.06
CA PRO A 262 -14.44 -2.06 -0.99
C PRO A 262 -15.16 -1.87 -2.34
N THR A 263 -14.99 -0.69 -2.95
CA THR A 263 -15.58 -0.40 -4.27
C THR A 263 -14.63 -0.77 -5.41
N ILE A 264 -15.17 -1.13 -6.57
CA ILE A 264 -14.44 -1.28 -7.83
C ILE A 264 -14.99 -0.28 -8.86
N ALA A 265 -14.09 0.38 -9.59
CA ALA A 265 -14.44 1.33 -10.63
C ALA A 265 -13.70 1.04 -11.94
N PHE A 266 -14.30 1.43 -13.07
CA PHE A 266 -13.80 1.13 -14.40
C PHE A 266 -13.50 2.41 -15.19
N PRO A 267 -12.40 3.13 -14.93
CA PRO A 267 -11.93 4.21 -15.80
C PRO A 267 -11.98 3.87 -17.30
N CYS A 268 -11.65 2.62 -17.66
CA CYS A 268 -11.72 2.09 -19.02
C CYS A 268 -13.12 2.04 -19.65
N GLU A 269 -14.18 2.20 -18.85
CA GLU A 269 -15.57 2.30 -19.32
C GLU A 269 -16.11 3.74 -19.20
N MET A 270 -15.27 4.72 -18.84
CA MET A 270 -15.63 6.13 -18.70
C MET A 270 -15.08 7.03 -19.81
N CYS A 271 -14.02 6.60 -20.50
CA CYS A 271 -13.38 7.31 -21.60
C CYS A 271 -12.51 6.36 -22.45
N ASP A 272 -12.16 6.79 -23.66
CA ASP A 272 -11.35 6.02 -24.63
C ASP A 272 -9.89 6.52 -24.76
N ASP A 273 -9.36 7.21 -23.73
CA ASP A 273 -8.00 7.78 -23.72
C ASP A 273 -7.24 7.35 -22.46
N LEU A 274 -6.07 6.72 -22.63
CA LEU A 274 -5.30 6.16 -21.52
C LEU A 274 -4.85 7.21 -20.49
N MET A 275 -4.51 8.41 -20.94
CA MET A 275 -4.13 9.49 -20.03
C MET A 275 -5.34 9.96 -19.22
N MET A 276 -6.51 10.09 -19.85
CA MET A 276 -7.75 10.39 -19.17
C MET A 276 -8.17 9.29 -18.20
N GLU A 277 -8.01 8.01 -18.56
CA GLU A 277 -8.22 6.90 -17.64
C GLU A 277 -7.32 7.02 -16.41
N ALA A 278 -6.03 7.32 -16.60
CA ALA A 278 -5.08 7.53 -15.51
C ALA A 278 -5.49 8.72 -14.61
N MET A 279 -5.94 9.84 -15.18
CA MET A 279 -6.43 10.99 -14.40
C MET A 279 -7.70 10.66 -13.62
N ILE A 280 -8.63 9.90 -14.20
CA ILE A 280 -9.82 9.41 -13.49
C ILE A 280 -9.40 8.48 -12.36
N GLY A 281 -8.50 7.53 -12.64
CA GLY A 281 -7.93 6.60 -11.66
C GLY A 281 -7.29 7.33 -10.48
N SER A 282 -6.50 8.36 -10.75
CA SER A 282 -5.88 9.24 -9.74
C SER A 282 -6.92 9.85 -8.79
N VAL A 283 -7.97 10.47 -9.35
CA VAL A 283 -9.07 11.02 -8.53
C VAL A 283 -9.71 9.93 -7.67
N LEU A 284 -9.96 8.74 -8.23
CA LEU A 284 -10.64 7.66 -7.53
C LEU A 284 -9.76 6.99 -6.46
N ILE A 285 -8.44 6.95 -6.62
CA ILE A 285 -7.49 6.55 -5.56
C ILE A 285 -7.64 7.47 -4.34
N ALA A 286 -7.66 8.78 -4.56
CA ALA A 286 -7.87 9.77 -3.50
C ALA A 286 -9.31 9.81 -2.97
N LYS A 287 -10.24 9.14 -3.66
CA LYS A 287 -11.69 9.12 -3.37
C LYS A 287 -12.22 7.70 -3.26
N TYR A 288 -11.50 6.92 -2.45
CA TYR A 288 -11.97 5.71 -1.78
C TYR A 288 -12.22 4.49 -2.67
N ALA A 289 -11.82 4.51 -3.94
CA ALA A 289 -11.87 3.31 -4.76
C ALA A 289 -10.97 2.23 -4.16
N GLY A 290 -11.52 1.04 -3.95
CA GLY A 290 -10.77 -0.14 -3.52
C GLY A 290 -9.99 -0.75 -4.68
N ILE A 291 -10.56 -0.75 -5.89
CA ILE A 291 -9.95 -1.25 -7.13
C ILE A 291 -10.29 -0.30 -8.28
N THR A 292 -9.34 -0.01 -9.16
CA THR A 292 -9.53 0.70 -10.43
C THR A 292 -9.05 -0.16 -11.59
N VAL A 293 -9.88 -0.27 -12.64
CA VAL A 293 -9.63 -1.12 -13.81
C VAL A 293 -9.37 -0.25 -15.05
N PHE A 294 -8.20 -0.42 -15.66
CA PHE A 294 -7.73 0.33 -16.83
C PHE A 294 -7.74 -0.56 -18.08
N SER A 295 -7.92 0.03 -19.25
CA SER A 295 -7.94 -0.71 -20.53
C SER A 295 -6.54 -1.24 -20.88
N ASP A 296 -5.51 -0.49 -20.48
CA ASP A 296 -4.11 -0.84 -20.57
C ASP A 296 -3.28 -0.11 -19.49
N LEU A 297 -2.09 -0.63 -19.18
CA LEU A 297 -1.13 0.00 -18.27
C LEU A 297 0.20 0.21 -19.01
N GLN A 298 0.52 1.46 -19.29
CA GLN A 298 1.80 1.91 -19.84
C GLN A 298 2.70 2.46 -18.73
N GLY A 299 4.01 2.45 -18.93
CA GLY A 299 4.96 2.81 -17.85
C GLY A 299 4.84 4.27 -17.40
N ASP A 300 4.52 5.16 -18.34
CA ASP A 300 4.31 6.60 -18.12
C ASP A 300 3.01 6.92 -17.37
N ILE A 301 2.00 6.04 -17.39
CA ILE A 301 0.78 6.19 -16.60
C ILE A 301 0.80 5.38 -15.29
N LEU A 302 1.41 4.19 -15.30
CA LEU A 302 1.41 3.30 -14.15
C LEU A 302 2.32 3.83 -13.03
N PHE A 303 3.52 4.30 -13.36
CA PHE A 303 4.46 4.78 -12.34
C PHE A 303 3.89 5.96 -11.52
N PRO A 304 3.30 7.02 -12.14
CA PRO A 304 2.64 8.08 -11.38
C PRO A 304 1.51 7.58 -10.47
N LEU A 305 0.67 6.64 -10.92
CA LEU A 305 -0.41 6.08 -10.12
C LEU A 305 0.12 5.30 -8.90
N LEU A 306 1.16 4.48 -9.09
CA LEU A 306 1.82 3.77 -7.99
C LEU A 306 2.43 4.74 -6.97
N LEU A 307 3.03 5.83 -7.44
CA LEU A 307 3.59 6.86 -6.57
C LEU A 307 2.49 7.59 -5.79
N GLU A 308 1.35 7.89 -6.42
CA GLU A 308 0.20 8.46 -5.74
C GLU A 308 -0.32 7.53 -4.64
N GLN A 309 -0.47 6.24 -4.92
CA GLN A 309 -0.88 5.24 -3.92
C GLN A 309 0.09 5.19 -2.74
N LEU A 310 1.40 5.17 -3.01
CA LEU A 310 2.41 5.22 -1.95
C LEU A 310 2.21 6.45 -1.07
N ASN A 311 2.04 7.63 -1.67
CA ASN A 311 1.90 8.89 -0.95
C ASN A 311 0.59 8.98 -0.14
N ILE A 312 -0.55 8.64 -0.75
CA ILE A 312 -1.87 8.76 -0.12
C ILE A 312 -2.01 7.79 1.05
N PHE A 313 -1.49 6.57 0.91
CA PHE A 313 -1.62 5.51 1.92
C PHE A 313 -0.46 5.44 2.92
N THR A 314 0.58 6.26 2.77
CA THR A 314 1.61 6.41 3.82
C THR A 314 0.94 6.88 5.12
N ASP A 315 1.29 6.26 6.24
CA ASP A 315 0.79 6.60 7.57
C ASP A 315 1.21 8.04 7.93
N PRO A 316 0.28 9.00 8.09
CA PRO A 316 0.64 10.38 8.36
C PRO A 316 1.20 10.59 9.78
N GLN A 317 1.09 9.61 10.68
CA GLN A 317 1.59 9.69 12.05
C GLN A 317 3.02 9.13 12.19
N ARG A 318 3.50 8.37 11.20
CA ARG A 318 4.80 7.69 11.26
C ARG A 318 5.62 8.01 10.02
N PRO A 319 6.68 8.82 10.14
CA PRO A 319 7.61 9.03 9.05
C PRO A 319 8.23 7.70 8.60
N MET A 320 8.43 7.54 7.30
CA MET A 320 9.30 6.48 6.78
C MET A 320 10.74 6.82 7.15
N VAL A 321 11.43 5.87 7.78
CA VAL A 321 12.82 6.04 8.22
C VAL A 321 13.75 4.98 7.65
N VAL A 322 15.01 5.35 7.54
CA VAL A 322 16.13 4.44 7.27
C VAL A 322 16.85 4.19 8.61
N ALA A 323 17.52 3.04 8.76
CA ALA A 323 18.26 2.77 9.98
C ALA A 323 19.46 3.72 10.09
N GLU A 324 19.83 4.11 11.32
CA GLU A 324 21.10 4.81 11.54
C GLU A 324 22.25 3.84 11.34
N ASP A 325 23.06 4.09 10.31
CA ASP A 325 24.25 3.29 9.98
C ASP A 325 25.12 4.03 8.94
N ILE A 326 26.23 3.41 8.57
CA ILE A 326 27.08 3.78 7.44
C ILE A 326 26.68 2.96 6.21
N TYR A 327 26.20 3.62 5.18
CA TYR A 327 25.77 3.00 3.93
C TYR A 327 26.86 3.09 2.86
N PRO A 328 27.35 1.95 2.31
CA PRO A 328 28.35 1.92 1.24
C PRO A 328 27.71 2.16 -0.15
N VAL A 329 27.44 3.42 -0.50
CA VAL A 329 26.74 3.75 -1.75
C VAL A 329 27.67 3.55 -2.96
N THR A 330 27.32 2.62 -3.84
CA THR A 330 28.10 2.24 -5.05
C THR A 330 29.51 1.69 -4.77
N GLY A 331 29.74 1.10 -3.59
CA GLY A 331 30.97 0.37 -3.28
C GLY A 331 32.21 1.25 -3.01
N PRO A 332 32.15 2.16 -2.02
CA PRO A 332 33.28 3.01 -1.65
C PRO A 332 34.49 2.23 -1.11
N ASP A 333 35.66 2.85 -1.25
CA ASP A 333 36.93 2.42 -0.68
C ASP A 333 37.42 3.38 0.43
N GLU A 334 38.67 3.18 0.86
CA GLU A 334 39.31 3.98 1.91
C GLU A 334 39.64 5.44 1.54
N ASN A 335 39.50 5.81 0.26
CA ASN A 335 39.75 7.16 -0.25
C ASN A 335 38.47 7.87 -0.70
N SER A 336 37.33 7.19 -0.57
CA SER A 336 36.03 7.66 -1.03
C SER A 336 35.43 8.70 -0.07
N PRO A 337 34.69 9.70 -0.58
CA PRO A 337 34.08 10.76 0.22
C PRO A 337 33.15 10.22 1.30
N VAL A 338 33.12 10.94 2.43
CA VAL A 338 32.22 10.67 3.56
C VAL A 338 31.20 11.80 3.65
N LEU A 339 29.93 11.46 3.49
CA LEU A 339 28.81 12.40 3.58
C LEU A 339 27.93 12.03 4.77
N ILE A 340 27.28 13.02 5.37
CA ILE A 340 26.25 12.78 6.39
C ILE A 340 24.90 13.36 5.98
N THR A 341 23.83 12.64 6.31
CA THR A 341 22.46 13.11 6.21
C THR A 341 21.60 12.52 7.34
N CYS A 342 20.31 12.84 7.36
CA CYS A 342 19.37 12.34 8.35
C CYS A 342 18.64 11.07 7.90
N ASN A 343 17.96 10.39 8.82
CA ASN A 343 17.29 9.12 8.55
C ASN A 343 15.87 9.22 8.01
N PHE A 344 15.38 10.40 7.67
CA PHE A 344 14.11 10.53 6.95
C PHE A 344 14.23 9.90 5.56
N SER A 345 13.41 8.90 5.23
CA SER A 345 13.58 8.11 4.00
C SER A 345 13.60 8.96 2.74
N LEU A 346 12.75 9.99 2.61
CA LEU A 346 12.81 10.86 1.43
C LEU A 346 14.15 11.56 1.29
N THR A 347 14.70 12.09 2.40
CA THR A 347 16.02 12.72 2.38
C THR A 347 17.10 11.72 2.02
N TYR A 348 17.10 10.53 2.63
CA TYR A 348 18.04 9.47 2.31
C TYR A 348 18.04 9.13 0.82
N PHE A 349 16.89 8.76 0.26
CA PHE A 349 16.80 8.29 -1.13
C PHE A 349 17.08 9.38 -2.15
N ILE A 350 16.82 10.65 -1.82
CA ILE A 350 17.24 11.79 -2.64
C ILE A 350 18.78 11.89 -2.64
N VAL A 351 19.42 11.84 -1.47
CA VAL A 351 20.89 11.96 -1.38
C VAL A 351 21.58 10.74 -1.99
N SER A 352 21.16 9.52 -1.66
CA SER A 352 21.76 8.29 -2.18
C SER A 352 21.58 8.17 -3.69
N GLY A 353 20.41 8.52 -4.24
CA GLY A 353 20.17 8.51 -5.68
C GLY A 353 21.05 9.50 -6.45
N GLU A 354 21.34 10.67 -5.87
CA GLU A 354 22.26 11.64 -6.48
C GLU A 354 23.73 11.20 -6.37
N ILE A 355 24.11 10.51 -5.27
CA ILE A 355 25.41 9.84 -5.17
C ILE A 355 25.55 8.77 -6.26
N GLU A 356 24.54 7.90 -6.43
CA GLU A 356 24.52 6.88 -7.49
C GLU A 356 24.63 7.52 -8.88
N GLY A 357 23.85 8.57 -9.14
CA GLY A 357 23.87 9.34 -10.39
C GLY A 357 25.21 10.04 -10.66
N SER A 358 25.96 10.38 -9.61
CA SER A 358 27.30 10.95 -9.72
C SER A 358 28.33 9.96 -10.25
N LYS A 359 28.11 8.65 -10.02
CA LYS A 359 29.09 7.56 -10.21
C LYS A 359 30.36 7.71 -9.37
N VAL A 360 30.29 8.42 -8.25
CA VAL A 360 31.37 8.54 -7.26
C VAL A 360 31.02 7.67 -6.05
N PRO A 361 31.71 6.52 -5.86
CA PRO A 361 31.54 5.69 -4.67
C PRO A 361 31.71 6.51 -3.40
N SER A 362 30.75 6.43 -2.49
CA SER A 362 30.73 7.29 -1.29
C SER A 362 30.23 6.55 -0.06
N TRP A 363 30.80 6.88 1.11
CA TRP A 363 30.26 6.50 2.41
C TRP A 363 29.18 7.48 2.83
N LEU A 364 27.95 7.01 3.04
CA LEU A 364 26.83 7.86 3.48
C LEU A 364 26.43 7.51 4.92
N LEU A 365 26.70 8.43 5.85
CA LEU A 365 26.34 8.35 7.25
C LEU A 365 24.88 8.80 7.42
N ILE A 366 24.04 7.90 7.93
CA ILE A 366 22.63 8.19 8.20
C ILE A 366 22.45 8.38 9.68
N LYS A 367 22.25 9.62 10.13
CA LYS A 367 21.98 9.93 11.54
C LYS A 367 20.49 9.78 11.83
N ASP A 368 20.13 9.07 12.89
CA ASP A 368 18.77 9.04 13.41
C ASP A 368 18.37 10.42 13.92
N THR A 369 17.35 10.99 13.28
CA THR A 369 16.72 12.26 13.62
C THR A 369 15.24 12.09 13.91
N GLU A 370 14.82 10.87 14.25
CA GLU A 370 13.43 10.45 14.42
C GLU A 370 12.58 10.64 13.14
N GLY A 371 13.21 10.47 11.98
CA GLY A 371 12.55 10.61 10.69
C GLY A 371 12.24 12.04 10.27
N LEU A 372 12.92 13.02 10.86
CA LEU A 372 12.81 14.43 10.47
C LEU A 372 13.81 14.77 9.36
N SER A 373 13.38 15.59 8.39
CA SER A 373 14.26 16.12 7.32
C SER A 373 15.38 16.99 7.90
N VAL A 374 16.48 17.21 7.15
CA VAL A 374 17.67 17.94 7.62
C VAL A 374 17.35 19.23 8.36
N LEU A 375 16.60 20.14 7.74
CA LEU A 375 16.26 21.43 8.35
C LEU A 375 15.31 21.30 9.55
N THR A 376 14.36 20.37 9.49
CA THR A 376 13.41 20.13 10.58
C THR A 376 14.13 19.55 11.80
N ALA A 377 15.03 18.60 11.57
CA ALA A 377 15.83 17.96 12.60
C ALA A 377 16.80 18.95 13.24
N TRP A 378 17.48 19.78 12.43
CA TRP A 378 18.34 20.84 12.94
C TRP A 378 17.57 21.85 13.78
N ALA A 379 16.43 22.35 13.29
CA ALA A 379 15.59 23.30 14.04
C ALA A 379 15.04 22.71 15.34
N ALA A 380 14.82 21.39 15.39
CA ALA A 380 14.38 20.66 16.57
C ALA A 380 15.53 20.25 17.52
N GLY A 381 16.78 20.61 17.21
CA GLY A 381 17.95 20.22 18.00
C GLY A 381 18.32 18.73 17.92
N LYS A 382 17.79 18.01 16.93
CA LYS A 382 18.03 16.57 16.70
C LYS A 382 19.12 16.29 15.66
N PHE A 383 19.67 17.35 15.06
CA PHE A 383 20.76 17.26 14.07
C PHE A 383 21.77 18.39 14.26
N GLY A 384 22.28 18.50 15.50
CA GLY A 384 23.31 19.44 15.93
C GLY A 384 24.73 18.85 15.85
N ALA A 385 25.74 19.70 16.08
CA ALA A 385 27.15 19.34 15.97
C ALA A 385 27.56 18.21 16.93
N ASP A 386 27.12 18.29 18.19
CA ASP A 386 27.34 17.30 19.24
C ASP A 386 26.81 15.89 18.87
N LEU A 387 25.58 15.82 18.36
CA LEU A 387 24.93 14.58 17.95
C LEU A 387 25.57 13.96 16.71
N ILE A 388 25.96 14.81 15.74
CA ILE A 388 26.68 14.38 14.54
C ILE A 388 28.06 13.85 14.93
N ALA A 389 28.82 14.59 15.74
CA ALA A 389 30.16 14.18 16.19
C ALA A 389 30.12 12.87 16.98
N MET A 390 29.14 12.73 17.87
CA MET A 390 28.92 11.48 18.60
C MET A 390 28.70 10.30 17.64
N PHE A 391 27.90 10.48 16.59
CA PHE A 391 27.65 9.44 15.60
C PHE A 391 28.90 9.13 14.78
N VAL A 392 29.61 10.14 14.26
CA VAL A 392 30.86 9.95 13.50
C VAL A 392 31.85 9.12 14.32
N ASN A 393 32.07 9.47 15.59
CA ASN A 393 33.01 8.77 16.46
C ASN A 393 32.60 7.33 16.82
N LYS A 394 31.29 7.02 16.84
CA LYS A 394 30.78 5.69 17.23
C LYS A 394 30.43 4.78 16.05
N SER A 395 30.25 5.34 14.86
CA SER A 395 29.76 4.63 13.67
C SER A 395 30.75 3.61 13.10
N GLY A 396 32.04 3.74 13.42
CA GLY A 396 33.12 2.94 12.82
C GLY A 396 33.63 3.48 11.47
N ILE A 397 33.25 4.70 11.07
CA ILE A 397 33.74 5.31 9.82
C ILE A 397 35.25 5.55 9.85
N LEU A 398 35.83 5.78 11.03
CA LEU A 398 37.27 6.03 11.22
C LEU A 398 38.14 4.87 10.71
N ASP A 399 37.62 3.64 10.72
CA ASP A 399 38.30 2.44 10.28
C ASP A 399 38.09 2.16 8.77
N LYS A 400 37.18 2.90 8.13
CA LYS A 400 36.79 2.71 6.73
C LYS A 400 37.49 3.68 5.78
N VAL A 401 38.01 4.81 6.27
CA VAL A 401 38.66 5.84 5.45
C VAL A 401 40.03 6.28 6.00
N LYS A 402 40.94 6.60 5.07
CA LYS A 402 42.30 7.11 5.37
C LYS A 402 42.35 8.60 5.66
N HIS A 403 41.35 9.36 5.19
CA HIS A 403 41.24 10.79 5.43
C HIS A 403 40.30 11.07 6.62
N ARG A 404 40.23 12.33 7.04
CA ARG A 404 39.30 12.82 8.05
C ARG A 404 38.59 14.03 7.48
N GLU A 405 37.66 13.78 6.57
CA GLU A 405 36.84 14.83 5.97
C GLU A 405 35.39 14.40 5.95
N LEU A 406 34.49 15.26 6.43
CA LEU A 406 33.06 15.03 6.48
C LEU A 406 32.34 16.11 5.66
N ILE A 407 31.58 15.67 4.66
CA ILE A 407 30.71 16.54 3.86
C ILE A 407 29.35 16.64 4.54
N ILE A 408 28.98 17.85 4.94
CA ILE A 408 27.67 18.15 5.55
C ILE A 408 26.70 18.77 4.53
N PRO A 409 25.37 18.64 4.71
CA PRO A 409 24.40 19.34 3.88
C PRO A 409 24.61 20.85 3.92
N GLY A 410 24.45 21.54 2.79
CA GLY A 410 24.72 22.98 2.71
C GLY A 410 23.85 23.85 3.61
N TYR A 411 22.70 23.33 4.04
CA TYR A 411 21.82 23.97 5.03
C TYR A 411 22.38 23.95 6.46
N LEU A 412 23.36 23.09 6.74
CA LEU A 412 24.05 22.99 8.02
C LEU A 412 25.36 23.80 8.06
N ALA A 413 25.61 24.66 7.07
CA ALA A 413 26.83 25.47 6.99
C ALA A 413 27.11 26.28 8.27
N THR A 414 26.07 26.69 9.00
CA THR A 414 26.21 27.49 10.23
C THR A 414 26.78 26.71 11.40
N ILE A 415 26.65 25.38 11.44
CA ILE A 415 27.19 24.53 12.52
C ILE A 415 28.60 24.01 12.20
N LYS A 416 29.21 24.46 11.10
CA LYS A 416 30.55 24.03 10.68
C LYS A 416 31.59 24.23 11.80
N GLY A 417 31.64 25.41 12.40
CA GLY A 417 32.64 25.73 13.43
C GLY A 417 32.50 24.84 14.66
N GLU A 418 31.27 24.65 15.14
CA GLU A 418 30.97 23.75 16.27
C GLU A 418 31.34 22.29 15.95
N LEU A 419 31.12 21.84 14.70
CA LEU A 419 31.56 20.51 14.26
C LEU A 419 33.08 20.37 14.22
N GLU A 420 33.81 21.41 13.79
CA GLU A 420 35.28 21.41 13.82
C GLU A 420 35.83 21.40 15.26
N GLU A 421 35.10 21.99 16.22
CA GLU A 421 35.45 21.91 17.65
C GLU A 421 35.21 20.51 18.22
N GLU A 422 34.09 19.87 17.88
CA GLU A 422 33.73 18.52 18.35
C GLU A 422 34.52 17.39 17.63
N LEU A 423 34.98 17.64 16.41
CA LEU A 423 35.77 16.72 15.58
C LEU A 423 37.09 17.39 15.14
N PRO A 424 38.04 17.65 16.06
CA PRO A 424 39.24 18.45 15.78
C PRO A 424 40.17 17.84 14.73
N ASP A 425 40.12 16.52 14.54
CA ASP A 425 40.90 15.82 13.52
C ASP A 425 40.20 15.80 12.15
N TRP A 426 38.96 16.27 12.04
CA TRP A 426 38.16 16.24 10.81
C TRP A 426 38.07 17.62 10.16
N THR A 427 38.24 17.64 8.84
CA THR A 427 37.88 18.79 7.99
C THR A 427 36.38 18.73 7.67
N ILE A 428 35.64 19.79 7.99
CA ILE A 428 34.21 19.87 7.68
C ILE A 428 34.00 20.64 6.38
N THR A 429 33.52 19.92 5.37
CA THR A 429 33.25 20.45 4.03
C THR A 429 31.76 20.70 3.86
N ILE A 430 31.40 21.90 3.41
CA ILE A 430 30.02 22.28 3.16
C ILE A 430 29.63 21.79 1.77
N GLY A 431 28.76 20.79 1.71
CA GLY A 431 28.15 20.33 0.47
C GLY A 431 27.08 21.29 -0.08
N PRO A 432 26.44 20.96 -1.20
CA PRO A 432 25.37 21.76 -1.75
C PRO A 432 24.14 21.78 -0.82
N ARG A 433 23.32 22.84 -0.94
CA ARG A 433 22.03 22.93 -0.25
C ARG A 433 20.99 21.95 -0.82
N GLU A 434 21.03 21.75 -2.13
CA GLU A 434 20.14 20.85 -2.86
C GLU A 434 20.93 19.64 -3.36
N ALA A 435 20.35 18.45 -3.18
CA ALA A 435 21.02 17.21 -3.57
C ALA A 435 21.26 17.10 -5.08
N GLY A 436 20.43 17.74 -5.92
CA GLY A 436 20.63 17.74 -7.38
C GLY A 436 21.95 18.38 -7.86
N HIS A 437 22.65 19.11 -7.00
CA HIS A 437 24.00 19.63 -7.28
C HIS A 437 25.12 18.73 -6.75
N LEU A 438 24.78 17.69 -5.99
CA LEU A 438 25.72 16.74 -5.43
C LEU A 438 26.53 16.00 -6.50
N PRO A 439 25.98 15.63 -7.68
CA PRO A 439 26.75 14.94 -8.70
C PRO A 439 27.94 15.75 -9.24
N ALA A 440 27.77 17.06 -9.43
CA ALA A 440 28.85 17.94 -9.88
C ALA A 440 29.87 18.15 -8.76
N PHE A 441 29.38 18.41 -7.54
CA PHE A 441 30.22 18.58 -6.36
C PHE A 441 31.14 17.38 -6.10
N LEU A 442 30.60 16.16 -6.12
CA LEU A 442 31.37 14.94 -5.85
C LEU A 442 32.43 14.64 -6.92
N LYS A 443 32.17 14.99 -8.18
CA LYS A 443 33.14 14.79 -9.27
C LYS A 443 34.36 15.72 -9.16
N GLU A 444 34.19 16.88 -8.53
CA GLU A 444 35.26 17.83 -8.28
C GLU A 444 35.94 17.62 -6.93
N TRP A 445 35.27 16.90 -6.02
CA TRP A 445 35.76 16.64 -4.68
C TRP A 445 37.09 15.89 -4.70
N LYS A 446 37.99 16.32 -3.81
CA LYS A 446 39.24 15.66 -3.49
C LYS A 446 39.43 15.73 -1.98
N PRO A 447 40.01 14.69 -1.35
CA PRO A 447 40.31 14.73 0.06
C PRO A 447 41.12 15.99 0.42
N ALA A 448 40.74 16.67 1.49
CA ALA A 448 41.55 17.72 2.10
C ALA A 448 42.94 17.15 2.47
N ALA A 449 43.97 17.96 2.21
CA ALA A 449 45.38 17.57 2.32
C ALA A 449 45.85 17.37 3.76
#